data_AF-A0A3A8PHN8-F1
#
_entry.id   AF-A0A3A8PHN8-F1
#
_cell.length_a   1.000
_cell.length_b   1.000
_cell.length_c   1.000
_cell.angle_alpha   90.00
_cell.angle_beta   90.00
_cell.angle_gamma   90.00
#
_symmetry.space_group_name_H-M   'P 1'
#
loop_
_entity.id
_entity.type
_entity.pdbx_description
1 polymer ?
#
loop_
_entity_poly.entity_id
_entity_poly.type
_entity_poly.pdbx_seq_one_letter_code
_entity_poly.pdbx_strand_id
1 'polypeptide(L)'
;MRKALGGAVAALLLWGCGGAGTEAPPASPEGLSLNSGTGLTEGTWAHDGQTVSFASREVEPGVYRLEVRMHGMTLTGLMDPASGVSTLDGFANANTQDTQVVDADRELLGAFYGALNQGLPQGDAAAPEAMYLRRAVGLWSQQPTSVTLKRTVMGEQNRGYTMLCSYAKCGGKNTGSCGGTYNWYSYAKHDCNKGGFDNAKNQQIAQLGDHTSCSGDEYYMNGSTWVCGEPDHWSRPKVMGNCFGRCGGGCGGDTQYTLDATNHDGCVRNGHVLASGYCDDQFVSASDDELFAPNCY
;
A
#
# COMPACT_ATOMS: atom_id res chain seq x y z
N MET A 1 -49.56 60.45 8.54
CA MET A 1 -49.63 59.95 7.14
C MET A 1 -48.38 60.41 6.40
N ARG A 2 -47.86 59.53 5.53
CA ARG A 2 -46.77 59.71 4.55
C ARG A 2 -45.34 59.39 5.01
N LYS A 3 -44.72 58.57 4.15
CA LYS A 3 -43.44 57.86 4.19
C LYS A 3 -42.29 58.70 3.58
N ALA A 4 -41.06 58.32 3.97
CA ALA A 4 -39.78 58.30 3.21
C ALA A 4 -39.22 59.67 2.73
N LEU A 5 -37.91 59.96 2.61
CA LEU A 5 -36.59 59.29 2.64
C LEU A 5 -35.63 60.25 3.42
N GLY A 6 -34.38 60.00 3.81
CA GLY A 6 -33.34 59.01 3.52
C GLY A 6 -32.02 59.48 4.17
N GLY A 7 -30.99 58.63 4.18
CA GLY A 7 -29.65 58.98 4.65
C GLY A 7 -28.77 57.76 4.72
N ALA A 8 -27.93 57.59 3.70
CA ALA A 8 -27.05 56.45 3.47
C ALA A 8 -25.93 56.36 4.52
N VAL A 9 -25.62 55.15 4.99
CA VAL A 9 -24.34 54.84 5.63
C VAL A 9 -23.62 53.85 4.72
N ALA A 10 -22.48 54.32 4.20
CA ALA A 10 -21.56 53.55 3.39
C ALA A 10 -20.92 52.45 4.24
N ALA A 11 -21.18 51.18 3.90
CA ALA A 11 -20.41 50.05 4.38
C ALA A 11 -19.39 49.67 3.31
N LEU A 12 -18.11 49.81 3.65
CA LEU A 12 -16.97 49.42 2.84
C LEU A 12 -17.07 47.95 2.40
N LEU A 13 -17.06 47.72 1.09
CA LEU A 13 -16.78 46.42 0.49
C LEU A 13 -15.27 46.15 0.61
N LEU A 14 -14.89 45.38 1.61
CA LEU A 14 -13.59 44.69 1.59
C LEU A 14 -13.76 43.41 0.77
N TRP A 15 -13.26 43.45 -0.46
CA TRP A 15 -12.92 42.28 -1.26
C TRP A 15 -11.82 41.48 -0.54
N GLY A 16 -12.21 40.33 0.01
CA GLY A 16 -11.30 39.23 0.33
C GLY A 16 -11.52 38.11 -0.68
N CYS A 17 -10.68 38.06 -1.72
CA CYS A 17 -10.57 36.94 -2.64
C CYS A 17 -9.77 35.80 -1.99
N GLY A 18 -10.21 34.56 -2.16
CA GLY A 18 -9.44 33.36 -1.83
C GLY A 18 -10.32 32.15 -1.66
N GLY A 19 -10.79 31.59 -2.78
CA GLY A 19 -11.77 30.50 -2.81
C GLY A 19 -11.29 29.25 -2.08
N ALA A 20 -12.01 28.89 -1.02
CA ALA A 20 -12.10 27.50 -0.59
C ALA A 20 -13.03 26.80 -1.57
N GLY A 21 -12.48 25.94 -2.42
CA GLY A 21 -13.28 24.98 -3.15
C GLY A 21 -14.12 24.19 -2.16
N THR A 22 -15.44 24.27 -2.31
CA THR A 22 -16.38 23.35 -1.67
C THR A 22 -16.29 22.00 -2.38
N GLU A 23 -15.13 21.36 -2.38
CA GLU A 23 -15.08 19.93 -2.63
C GLU A 23 -15.69 19.26 -1.41
N ALA A 24 -16.82 18.58 -1.63
CA ALA A 24 -17.36 17.69 -0.63
C ALA A 24 -16.25 16.70 -0.23
N PRO A 25 -16.16 16.31 1.06
CA PRO A 25 -15.27 15.23 1.45
C PRO A 25 -15.47 14.05 0.50
N PRO A 26 -14.40 13.36 0.07
CA PRO A 26 -14.54 12.18 -0.76
C PRO A 26 -15.59 11.26 -0.15
N ALA A 27 -16.52 10.79 -0.96
CA ALA A 27 -17.56 9.88 -0.51
C ALA A 27 -16.88 8.69 0.18
N SER A 28 -17.36 8.31 1.36
CA SER A 28 -16.85 7.12 2.03
C SER A 28 -16.93 5.93 1.07
N PRO A 29 -15.88 5.09 1.00
CA PRO A 29 -15.88 3.92 0.13
C PRO A 29 -17.12 3.07 0.39
N GLU A 30 -17.65 2.47 -0.67
CA GLU A 30 -18.85 1.65 -0.55
C GLU A 30 -18.66 0.54 0.49
N GLY A 31 -19.66 0.38 1.35
CA GLY A 31 -19.67 -0.65 2.40
C GLY A 31 -18.74 -0.38 3.59
N LEU A 32 -17.92 0.68 3.58
CA LEU A 32 -16.99 0.99 4.66
C LEU A 32 -17.63 1.89 5.72
N SER A 33 -17.78 1.36 6.93
CA SER A 33 -18.16 2.10 8.12
C SER A 33 -16.95 2.27 9.02
N LEU A 34 -16.53 3.51 9.26
CA LEU A 34 -15.35 3.87 10.02
C LEU A 34 -15.69 4.69 11.25
N ASN A 35 -15.04 4.36 12.37
CA ASN A 35 -14.96 5.19 13.56
C ASN A 35 -13.49 5.42 13.91
N SER A 36 -13.10 6.69 13.97
CA SER A 36 -11.72 7.10 14.27
C SER A 36 -11.71 8.08 15.43
N GLY A 37 -10.79 7.85 16.35
CA GLY A 37 -10.48 8.72 17.48
C GLY A 37 -9.00 8.62 17.82
N THR A 38 -8.51 9.43 18.75
CA THR A 38 -7.09 9.38 19.14
C THR A 38 -6.71 7.96 19.61
N GLY A 39 -5.73 7.37 18.92
CA GLY A 39 -5.24 6.02 19.24
C GLY A 39 -6.24 4.92 18.90
N LEU A 40 -7.26 5.21 18.07
CA LEU A 40 -8.29 4.26 17.68
C LEU A 40 -8.73 4.44 16.23
N THR A 41 -8.67 3.35 15.46
CA THR A 41 -9.37 3.24 14.17
C THR A 41 -10.07 1.89 14.11
N GLU A 42 -11.39 1.88 14.00
CA GLU A 42 -12.19 0.66 13.99
C GLU A 42 -13.36 0.76 13.03
N GLY A 43 -13.97 -0.39 12.71
CA GLY A 43 -15.11 -0.38 11.83
C GLY A 43 -15.48 -1.73 11.27
N THR A 44 -16.31 -1.66 10.24
CA THR A 44 -16.74 -2.79 9.43
C THR A 44 -16.70 -2.44 7.96
N TRP A 45 -16.41 -3.42 7.13
CA TRP A 45 -16.52 -3.31 5.69
C TRP A 45 -17.35 -4.45 5.13
N ALA A 46 -18.28 -4.16 4.24
CA ALA A 46 -19.12 -5.16 3.59
C ALA A 46 -19.00 -5.08 2.07
N HIS A 47 -18.80 -6.22 1.42
CA HIS A 47 -18.62 -6.32 -0.03
C HIS A 47 -19.05 -7.70 -0.50
N ASP A 48 -19.85 -7.77 -1.56
CA ASP A 48 -20.33 -9.02 -2.16
C ASP A 48 -20.89 -10.05 -1.17
N GLY A 49 -21.60 -9.56 -0.14
CA GLY A 49 -22.19 -10.40 0.91
C GLY A 49 -21.19 -10.90 1.96
N GLN A 50 -19.91 -10.58 1.82
CA GLN A 50 -18.86 -10.81 2.82
C GLN A 50 -18.77 -9.61 3.78
N THR A 51 -18.25 -9.84 4.97
CA THR A 51 -18.08 -8.80 5.99
C THR A 51 -16.74 -8.95 6.68
N VAL A 52 -16.04 -7.84 6.82
CA VAL A 52 -14.81 -7.68 7.58
C VAL A 52 -15.10 -6.77 8.76
N SER A 53 -14.67 -7.16 9.97
CA SER A 53 -14.63 -6.24 11.12
C SER A 53 -13.19 -5.99 11.51
N PHE A 54 -12.84 -4.75 11.86
CA PHE A 54 -11.46 -4.40 12.14
C PHE A 54 -11.32 -3.40 13.28
N ALA A 55 -10.15 -3.42 13.92
CA ALA A 55 -9.74 -2.43 14.90
C ALA A 55 -8.22 -2.29 14.93
N SER A 56 -7.77 -1.07 15.19
CA SER A 56 -6.40 -0.70 15.52
C SER A 56 -6.46 0.20 16.74
N ARG A 57 -5.81 -0.21 17.83
CA ARG A 57 -5.87 0.48 19.12
C ARG A 57 -4.48 0.68 19.68
N GLU A 58 -4.19 1.88 20.12
CA GLU A 58 -3.05 2.13 21.00
C GLU A 58 -3.31 1.44 22.34
N VAL A 59 -2.44 0.49 22.71
CA VAL A 59 -2.56 -0.32 23.95
C VAL A 59 -1.55 0.09 25.00
N GLU A 60 -0.43 0.67 24.58
CA GLU A 60 0.56 1.37 25.38
C GLU A 60 1.07 2.56 24.55
N PRO A 61 1.70 3.59 25.14
CA PRO A 61 2.19 4.73 24.39
C PRO A 61 3.06 4.33 23.20
N GLY A 62 2.59 4.59 21.98
CA GLY A 62 3.26 4.23 20.73
C GLY A 62 3.17 2.75 20.33
N VAL A 63 2.44 1.91 21.06
CA VAL A 63 2.24 0.48 20.75
C VAL A 63 0.82 0.22 20.30
N TYR A 64 0.65 -0.37 19.11
CA TYR A 64 -0.65 -0.52 18.48
C TYR A 64 -1.02 -2.00 18.30
N ARG A 65 -2.18 -2.39 18.80
CA ARG A 65 -2.78 -3.71 18.56
C ARG A 65 -3.78 -3.64 17.42
N LEU A 66 -3.60 -4.52 16.45
CA LEU A 66 -4.43 -4.64 15.26
C LEU A 66 -5.25 -5.92 15.34
N GLU A 67 -6.49 -5.87 14.87
CA GLU A 67 -7.37 -7.03 14.75
C GLU A 67 -8.22 -6.89 13.48
N VAL A 68 -8.27 -7.95 12.68
CA VAL A 68 -9.14 -8.05 11.49
C VAL A 68 -9.81 -9.41 11.52
N ARG A 69 -11.14 -9.44 11.43
CA ARG A 69 -11.94 -10.68 11.41
C ARG A 69 -12.69 -10.80 10.10
N MET A 70 -12.57 -11.96 9.47
CA MET A 70 -13.16 -12.29 8.18
C MET A 70 -13.18 -13.82 8.00
N HIS A 71 -14.07 -14.39 7.18
CA HIS A 71 -14.13 -15.83 6.85
C HIS A 71 -13.97 -16.82 8.04
N GLY A 72 -14.44 -16.46 9.23
CA GLY A 72 -14.25 -17.31 10.41
C GLY A 72 -12.81 -17.40 10.92
N MET A 73 -11.94 -16.48 10.51
CA MET A 73 -10.58 -16.28 11.02
C MET A 73 -10.47 -14.93 11.75
N THR A 74 -9.47 -14.81 12.61
CA THR A 74 -9.02 -13.55 13.19
C THR A 74 -7.54 -13.39 12.90
N LEU A 75 -7.17 -12.28 12.27
CA LEU A 75 -5.81 -11.82 12.05
C LEU A 75 -5.48 -10.78 13.12
N THR A 76 -4.31 -10.90 13.75
CA THR A 76 -3.89 -9.99 14.82
C THR A 76 -2.49 -9.46 14.56
N GLY A 77 -2.30 -8.18 14.87
CA GLY A 77 -1.01 -7.52 14.81
C GLY A 77 -0.65 -6.84 16.13
N LEU A 78 0.64 -6.75 16.41
CA LEU A 78 1.17 -5.84 17.44
C LEU A 78 2.32 -5.05 16.80
N MET A 79 2.22 -3.73 16.84
CA MET A 79 3.24 -2.82 16.31
C MET A 79 3.91 -2.10 17.46
N ASP A 80 5.22 -2.32 17.63
CA ASP A 80 6.09 -1.57 18.52
C ASP A 80 7.21 -0.92 17.69
N PRO A 81 6.92 0.22 17.04
CA PRO A 81 7.89 0.90 16.19
C PRO A 81 9.09 1.45 16.95
N ALA A 82 8.95 1.77 18.24
CA ALA A 82 10.06 2.25 19.06
C ALA A 82 11.11 1.15 19.27
N SER A 83 10.65 -0.07 19.52
CA SER A 83 11.52 -1.26 19.58
C SER A 83 11.84 -1.83 18.21
N GLY A 84 11.23 -1.32 17.13
CA GLY A 84 11.38 -1.85 15.77
C GLY A 84 10.91 -3.29 15.67
N VAL A 85 9.89 -3.67 16.45
CA VAL A 85 9.36 -5.04 16.50
C VAL A 85 7.90 -4.99 16.14
N SER A 86 7.48 -5.96 15.34
CA SER A 86 6.07 -6.26 15.17
C SER A 86 5.82 -7.76 15.17
N THR A 87 4.60 -8.13 15.50
CA THR A 87 4.12 -9.51 15.36
C THR A 87 2.87 -9.53 14.54
N LEU A 88 2.75 -10.51 13.65
CA LEU A 88 1.56 -10.78 12.88
C LEU A 88 1.20 -12.24 13.10
N ASP A 89 -0.08 -12.51 13.30
CA ASP A 89 -0.59 -13.86 13.57
C ASP A 89 -2.01 -14.00 13.02
N GLY A 90 -2.47 -15.24 12.89
CA GLY A 90 -3.86 -15.49 12.57
C GLY A 90 -4.30 -16.91 12.92
N PHE A 91 -5.54 -17.00 13.40
CA PHE A 91 -6.12 -18.22 13.93
C PHE A 91 -7.57 -18.38 13.49
N ALA A 92 -8.03 -19.63 13.39
CA ALA A 92 -9.42 -19.94 13.09
C ALA A 92 -10.31 -19.73 14.33
N ASN A 93 -11.44 -19.04 14.17
CA ASN A 93 -12.36 -18.72 15.26
C ASN A 93 -13.02 -19.96 15.86
N ALA A 94 -13.17 -21.03 15.07
CA ALA A 94 -13.87 -22.25 15.48
C ALA A 94 -13.10 -23.07 16.53
N ASN A 95 -11.76 -23.00 16.53
CA ASN A 95 -10.92 -23.89 17.34
C ASN A 95 -9.63 -23.22 17.86
N THR A 96 -9.45 -21.93 17.60
CA THR A 96 -8.30 -21.11 17.98
C THR A 96 -6.95 -21.70 17.55
N GLN A 97 -6.93 -22.54 16.52
CA GLN A 97 -5.69 -23.08 15.97
C GLN A 97 -5.12 -22.13 14.93
N ASP A 98 -3.80 -22.15 14.77
CA ASP A 98 -3.10 -21.44 13.70
C ASP A 98 -3.72 -21.79 12.34
N THR A 99 -3.85 -20.80 11.48
CA THR A 99 -4.41 -20.95 10.13
C THR A 99 -3.49 -20.32 9.08
N GLN A 100 -3.87 -20.45 7.82
CA GLN A 100 -3.24 -19.78 6.68
C GLN A 100 -4.23 -18.86 5.99
N VAL A 101 -3.70 -17.88 5.25
CA VAL A 101 -4.46 -17.04 4.32
C VAL A 101 -4.52 -17.76 2.97
N VAL A 102 -5.71 -18.12 2.50
CA VAL A 102 -5.90 -18.74 1.17
C VAL A 102 -6.25 -17.71 0.09
N ASP A 103 -6.37 -18.12 -1.18
CA ASP A 103 -6.63 -17.19 -2.30
C ASP A 103 -7.90 -16.36 -2.09
N ALA A 104 -9.00 -16.98 -1.66
CA ALA A 104 -10.25 -16.27 -1.38
C ALA A 104 -10.10 -15.25 -0.23
N ASP A 105 -9.22 -15.52 0.74
CA ASP A 105 -8.95 -14.58 1.82
C ASP A 105 -8.12 -13.40 1.31
N ARG A 106 -7.10 -13.66 0.48
CA ARG A 106 -6.27 -12.63 -0.16
C ARG A 106 -7.09 -11.71 -1.04
N GLU A 107 -8.02 -12.25 -1.83
CA GLU A 107 -8.93 -11.46 -2.67
C GLU A 107 -9.77 -10.49 -1.81
N LEU A 108 -10.40 -11.00 -0.74
CA LEU A 108 -11.16 -10.17 0.19
C LEU A 108 -10.28 -9.12 0.89
N LEU A 109 -9.09 -9.51 1.36
CA LEU A 109 -8.13 -8.61 2.00
C LEU A 109 -7.61 -7.54 1.04
N GLY A 110 -7.38 -7.87 -0.22
CA GLY A 110 -6.97 -6.92 -1.26
C GLY A 110 -8.06 -5.89 -1.53
N ALA A 111 -9.31 -6.33 -1.66
CA ALA A 111 -10.44 -5.42 -1.83
C ALA A 111 -10.67 -4.56 -0.57
N PHE A 112 -10.54 -5.14 0.63
CA PHE A 112 -10.61 -4.41 1.89
C PHE A 112 -9.47 -3.38 2.01
N TYR A 113 -8.25 -3.74 1.65
CA TYR A 113 -7.11 -2.82 1.59
C TYR A 113 -7.39 -1.65 0.65
N GLY A 114 -7.94 -1.91 -0.53
CA GLY A 114 -8.39 -0.89 -1.46
C GLY A 114 -9.41 0.07 -0.83
N ALA A 115 -10.38 -0.45 -0.09
CA ALA A 115 -11.35 0.37 0.63
C ALA A 115 -10.68 1.21 1.74
N LEU A 116 -9.75 0.63 2.52
CA LEU A 116 -9.01 1.39 3.54
C LEU A 116 -8.15 2.50 2.93
N ASN A 117 -7.52 2.25 1.79
CA ASN A 117 -6.71 3.24 1.08
C ASN A 117 -7.53 4.42 0.60
N GLN A 118 -8.79 4.21 0.22
CA GLN A 118 -9.71 5.27 -0.16
C GLN A 118 -10.32 5.99 1.06
N GLY A 119 -10.55 5.26 2.16
CA GLY A 119 -11.29 5.74 3.32
C GLY A 119 -10.45 6.38 4.43
N LEU A 120 -9.14 6.12 4.48
CA LEU A 120 -8.25 6.60 5.54
C LEU A 120 -7.16 7.54 4.98
N PRO A 121 -6.73 8.57 5.75
CA PRO A 121 -5.63 9.46 5.34
C PRO A 121 -4.33 8.70 5.10
N GLN A 122 -3.62 8.98 4.02
CA GLN A 122 -2.37 8.32 3.62
C GLN A 122 -1.11 9.13 3.97
N GLY A 123 0.05 8.48 4.01
CA GLY A 123 1.33 9.15 4.20
C GLY A 123 1.44 9.89 5.54
N ASP A 124 2.10 11.05 5.57
CA ASP A 124 2.26 11.88 6.79
C ASP A 124 0.94 12.36 7.40
N ALA A 125 -0.15 12.36 6.64
CA ALA A 125 -1.46 12.74 7.17
C ALA A 125 -2.12 11.60 7.98
N ALA A 126 -1.60 10.38 7.90
CA ALA A 126 -2.14 9.23 8.59
C ALA A 126 -1.80 9.26 10.09
N ALA A 127 -2.82 9.10 10.93
CA ALA A 127 -2.57 8.74 12.33
C ALA A 127 -1.93 7.34 12.39
N PRO A 128 -1.02 7.06 13.34
CA PRO A 128 -0.30 5.79 13.40
C PRO A 128 -1.21 4.56 13.43
N GLU A 129 -2.32 4.61 14.16
CA GLU A 129 -3.31 3.54 14.23
C GLU A 129 -3.92 3.20 12.86
N ALA A 130 -4.19 4.21 12.04
CA ALA A 130 -4.75 4.05 10.70
C ALA A 130 -3.66 3.56 9.72
N MET A 131 -2.46 4.12 9.82
CA MET A 131 -1.30 3.73 9.01
C MET A 131 -0.95 2.26 9.22
N TYR A 132 -0.77 1.83 10.48
CA TYR A 132 -0.40 0.45 10.79
C TYR A 132 -1.50 -0.55 10.46
N LEU A 133 -2.78 -0.17 10.61
CA LEU A 133 -3.89 -1.00 10.15
C LEU A 133 -3.77 -1.26 8.64
N ARG A 134 -3.59 -0.20 7.84
CA ARG A 134 -3.43 -0.35 6.39
C ARG A 134 -2.24 -1.22 6.06
N ARG A 135 -1.07 -0.95 6.63
CA ARG A 135 0.17 -1.69 6.34
C ARG A 135 0.04 -3.18 6.66
N ALA A 136 -0.54 -3.52 7.82
CA ALA A 136 -0.77 -4.91 8.18
C ALA A 136 -1.77 -5.61 7.23
N VAL A 137 -2.87 -4.93 6.85
CA VAL A 137 -3.84 -5.47 5.90
C VAL A 137 -3.22 -5.63 4.51
N GLY A 138 -2.41 -4.67 4.07
CA GLY A 138 -1.65 -4.75 2.83
C GLY A 138 -0.73 -5.98 2.82
N LEU A 139 0.02 -6.19 3.90
CA LEU A 139 0.90 -7.35 4.04
C LEU A 139 0.12 -8.67 4.10
N TRP A 140 -0.98 -8.76 4.85
CA TRP A 140 -1.82 -9.96 4.89
C TRP A 140 -2.45 -10.28 3.54
N SER A 141 -2.83 -9.27 2.75
CA SER A 141 -3.37 -9.48 1.39
C SER A 141 -2.34 -10.12 0.45
N GLN A 142 -1.05 -9.95 0.74
CA GLN A 142 0.07 -10.53 0.00
C GLN A 142 0.69 -11.75 0.68
N GLN A 143 0.14 -12.22 1.81
CA GLN A 143 0.70 -13.35 2.55
C GLN A 143 0.65 -14.62 1.70
N PRO A 144 1.79 -15.23 1.33
CA PRO A 144 1.80 -16.49 0.59
C PRO A 144 1.31 -17.66 1.46
N THR A 145 0.59 -18.63 0.87
CA THR A 145 0.13 -19.83 1.59
C THR A 145 1.27 -20.71 2.11
N SER A 146 2.47 -20.56 1.54
CA SER A 146 3.69 -21.29 1.91
C SER A 146 4.49 -20.61 3.03
N VAL A 147 4.15 -19.38 3.41
CA VAL A 147 4.79 -18.65 4.52
C VAL A 147 3.88 -18.69 5.74
N THR A 148 4.40 -19.14 6.88
CA THR A 148 3.66 -19.16 8.14
C THR A 148 3.13 -17.77 8.49
N LEU A 149 1.81 -17.68 8.71
CA LEU A 149 1.13 -16.44 9.09
C LEU A 149 1.61 -15.87 10.43
N LYS A 150 1.95 -16.74 11.38
CA LYS A 150 2.55 -16.38 12.67
C LYS A 150 4.02 -16.00 12.51
N ARG A 151 4.34 -14.73 12.67
CA ARG A 151 5.73 -14.22 12.58
C ARG A 151 6.00 -13.01 13.45
N THR A 152 7.26 -12.91 13.86
CA THR A 152 7.85 -11.66 14.35
C THR A 152 8.60 -11.01 13.20
N VAL A 153 8.35 -9.73 12.96
CA VAL A 153 9.07 -8.92 11.98
C VAL A 153 9.90 -7.90 12.74
N MET A 154 11.21 -7.93 12.50
CA MET A 154 12.18 -7.00 13.08
C MET A 154 12.47 -5.93 12.02
N GLY A 155 12.23 -4.67 12.34
CA GLY A 155 12.65 -3.56 11.51
C GLY A 155 14.18 -3.42 11.50
N GLU A 156 14.71 -2.87 10.40
CA GLU A 156 16.14 -2.66 10.20
C GLU A 156 16.66 -1.44 11.01
N GLN A 157 16.67 -1.56 12.34
CA GLN A 157 17.05 -0.47 13.27
C GLN A 157 18.49 0.05 13.09
N ASN A 158 19.38 -0.69 12.41
CA ASN A 158 20.81 -0.34 12.28
C ASN A 158 21.39 -0.44 10.86
N ARG A 159 20.70 -1.05 9.89
CA ARG A 159 21.18 -1.14 8.50
C ARG A 159 20.48 -0.16 7.56
N GLY A 160 19.30 0.32 7.96
CA GLY A 160 18.46 1.20 7.16
C GLY A 160 17.83 0.50 5.96
N TYR A 161 16.74 1.05 5.47
CA TYR A 161 16.02 0.55 4.29
C TYR A 161 16.70 1.05 3.01
N THR A 162 16.78 0.20 1.98
CA THR A 162 17.26 0.64 0.66
C THR A 162 16.13 1.36 -0.07
N MET A 163 15.95 2.64 0.27
CA MET A 163 14.91 3.50 -0.31
C MET A 163 15.19 3.84 -1.77
N LEU A 164 14.17 3.71 -2.62
CA LEU A 164 14.20 4.05 -4.04
C LEU A 164 13.46 5.34 -4.36
N CYS A 165 13.31 6.20 -3.35
CA CYS A 165 12.56 7.46 -3.46
C CYS A 165 13.07 8.38 -4.55
N SER A 166 14.38 8.42 -4.79
CA SER A 166 14.93 9.15 -5.93
C SER A 166 14.33 8.62 -7.22
N TYR A 167 14.39 7.31 -7.50
CA TYR A 167 13.82 6.70 -8.70
C TYR A 167 12.32 6.98 -8.90
N ALA A 168 11.54 7.02 -7.82
CA ALA A 168 10.10 7.28 -7.88
C ALA A 168 9.74 8.78 -7.97
N LYS A 169 10.62 9.70 -7.54
CA LYS A 169 10.29 11.11 -7.40
C LYS A 169 11.02 12.01 -8.39
N CYS A 170 10.26 12.79 -9.15
CA CYS A 170 10.77 13.88 -9.99
C CYS A 170 10.03 15.19 -9.70
N GLY A 171 10.77 16.28 -9.47
CA GLY A 171 10.19 17.64 -9.42
C GLY A 171 9.11 17.79 -8.36
N GLY A 172 9.22 17.06 -7.24
CA GLY A 172 8.22 17.05 -6.17
C GLY A 172 7.09 16.04 -6.35
N LYS A 173 6.98 15.36 -7.50
CA LYS A 173 5.90 14.41 -7.83
C LYS A 173 6.41 12.97 -7.87
N ASN A 174 5.60 12.03 -7.40
CA ASN A 174 5.88 10.60 -7.49
C ASN A 174 5.52 10.11 -8.89
N THR A 175 6.36 10.34 -9.88
CA THR A 175 6.07 9.95 -11.28
C THR A 175 7.24 9.21 -11.92
N GLY A 176 8.41 9.17 -11.27
CA GLY A 176 9.67 8.67 -11.84
C GLY A 176 10.06 9.25 -13.21
N SER A 177 9.38 10.31 -13.68
CA SER A 177 9.55 10.89 -15.00
C SER A 177 9.41 12.41 -14.98
N CYS A 178 10.40 13.10 -15.55
CA CYS A 178 10.43 14.56 -15.65
C CYS A 178 10.05 15.02 -17.06
N GLY A 179 8.75 15.01 -17.41
CA GLY A 179 8.23 15.68 -18.61
C GLY A 179 8.94 15.33 -19.92
N GLY A 180 9.50 14.12 -20.03
CA GLY A 180 10.19 13.60 -21.22
C GLY A 180 11.73 13.55 -21.18
N THR A 181 12.39 14.16 -20.18
CA THR A 181 13.87 14.29 -20.18
C THR A 181 14.59 13.24 -19.35
N TYR A 182 13.95 12.76 -18.28
CA TYR A 182 14.53 11.76 -17.38
C TYR A 182 13.51 10.65 -17.14
N ASN A 183 13.81 9.44 -17.60
CA ASN A 183 13.12 8.21 -17.20
C ASN A 183 14.10 7.44 -16.31
N TRP A 184 13.81 7.39 -15.01
CA TRP A 184 14.63 6.65 -14.05
C TRP A 184 14.10 5.24 -13.90
N TYR A 185 15.01 4.28 -13.93
CA TYR A 185 14.66 2.85 -13.85
C TYR A 185 15.38 2.21 -12.67
N SER A 186 14.62 1.50 -11.84
CA SER A 186 15.14 0.55 -10.87
C SER A 186 15.27 -0.83 -11.50
N TYR A 187 16.10 -1.68 -10.92
CA TYR A 187 16.26 -3.07 -11.33
C TYR A 187 15.63 -3.98 -10.29
N ALA A 188 14.61 -4.73 -10.71
CA ALA A 188 13.97 -5.74 -9.88
C ALA A 188 14.60 -7.11 -10.12
N LYS A 189 14.90 -7.83 -9.04
CA LYS A 189 15.40 -9.21 -9.12
C LYS A 189 14.26 -10.15 -9.52
N HIS A 190 14.57 -11.07 -10.42
CA HIS A 190 13.70 -12.15 -10.89
C HIS A 190 14.59 -13.26 -11.49
N ASP A 191 14.06 -14.47 -11.75
CA ASP A 191 14.72 -15.52 -12.55
C ASP A 191 13.87 -15.87 -13.78
N CYS A 192 14.32 -15.51 -14.98
CA CYS A 192 13.62 -15.84 -16.23
C CYS A 192 13.90 -17.27 -16.73
N ASN A 193 14.08 -18.21 -15.81
CA ASN A 193 14.58 -19.58 -16.04
C ASN A 193 15.97 -19.62 -16.71
N LYS A 194 16.82 -18.61 -16.49
CA LYS A 194 18.12 -18.44 -17.20
C LYS A 194 19.30 -18.04 -16.30
N GLY A 195 19.24 -18.37 -15.01
CA GLY A 195 20.36 -18.26 -14.08
C GLY A 195 19.96 -17.67 -12.72
N GLY A 196 20.92 -17.29 -11.88
CA GLY A 196 20.61 -16.68 -10.58
C GLY A 196 20.09 -15.24 -10.67
N PHE A 197 19.52 -14.73 -9.58
CA PHE A 197 18.96 -13.38 -9.45
C PHE A 197 19.94 -12.24 -9.76
N ASP A 198 21.24 -12.46 -9.53
CA ASP A 198 22.26 -11.44 -9.79
C ASP A 198 22.67 -11.37 -11.28
N ASN A 199 22.14 -12.28 -12.11
CA ASN A 199 22.33 -12.19 -13.55
C ASN A 199 21.50 -11.04 -14.09
N ALA A 200 22.17 -10.03 -14.66
CA ALA A 200 21.52 -8.89 -15.29
C ALA A 200 20.45 -9.32 -16.33
N LYS A 201 20.61 -10.47 -17.00
CA LYS A 201 19.60 -11.00 -17.96
C LYS A 201 18.28 -11.41 -17.31
N ASN A 202 18.25 -11.61 -16.01
CA ASN A 202 17.07 -12.03 -15.27
C ASN A 202 16.37 -10.87 -14.56
N GLN A 203 16.99 -9.69 -14.49
CA GLN A 203 16.42 -8.51 -13.84
C GLN A 203 15.36 -7.85 -14.70
N GLN A 204 14.25 -7.40 -14.10
CA GLN A 204 13.34 -6.47 -14.75
C GLN A 204 13.85 -5.03 -14.66
N ILE A 205 13.47 -4.20 -15.63
CA ILE A 205 13.81 -2.78 -15.68
C ILE A 205 12.53 -1.99 -15.40
N ALA A 206 12.36 -1.55 -14.17
CA ALA A 206 11.11 -1.00 -13.67
C ALA A 206 11.15 0.52 -13.57
N GLN A 207 10.14 1.18 -14.12
CA GLN A 207 9.90 2.59 -13.87
C GLN A 207 9.00 2.74 -12.65
N LEU A 208 9.52 3.36 -11.58
CA LEU A 208 8.81 3.54 -10.32
C LEU A 208 8.00 4.85 -10.30
N GLY A 209 7.07 4.97 -9.36
CA GLY A 209 6.20 6.12 -9.18
C GLY A 209 4.80 5.93 -9.77
N ASP A 210 4.01 7.00 -9.74
CA ASP A 210 2.64 7.00 -10.23
C ASP A 210 2.66 7.17 -11.77
N HIS A 211 2.41 6.08 -12.48
CA HIS A 211 2.31 5.97 -13.93
C HIS A 211 0.85 5.76 -14.40
N THR A 212 0.64 5.45 -15.67
CA THR A 212 -0.67 4.92 -16.09
C THR A 212 -0.81 3.47 -15.61
N SER A 213 -2.03 3.05 -15.26
CA SER A 213 -2.40 1.65 -15.10
C SER A 213 -3.34 1.22 -16.23
N CYS A 214 -3.55 -0.09 -16.39
CA CYS A 214 -4.58 -0.62 -17.28
C CYS A 214 -5.41 -1.67 -16.54
N SER A 215 -6.63 -1.29 -16.13
CA SER A 215 -7.54 -2.20 -15.39
C SER A 215 -6.95 -2.79 -14.09
N GLY A 216 -6.01 -2.10 -13.46
CA GLY A 216 -5.29 -2.60 -12.29
C GLY A 216 -3.95 -3.27 -12.62
N ASP A 217 -3.70 -3.57 -13.90
CA ASP A 217 -2.46 -4.17 -14.39
C ASP A 217 -1.43 -3.10 -14.79
N GLU A 218 -0.17 -3.55 -14.88
CA GLU A 218 0.98 -2.81 -15.37
C GLU A 218 1.08 -2.83 -16.90
N TYR A 219 2.03 -2.06 -17.41
CA TYR A 219 2.48 -2.14 -18.79
C TYR A 219 3.85 -2.78 -18.86
N TYR A 220 4.07 -3.62 -19.87
CA TYR A 220 5.40 -4.04 -20.29
C TYR A 220 5.68 -3.66 -21.74
N MET A 221 6.97 -3.44 -22.04
CA MET A 221 7.42 -3.11 -23.39
C MET A 221 7.54 -4.39 -24.24
N ASN A 222 6.66 -4.54 -25.22
CA ASN A 222 6.78 -5.58 -26.24
C ASN A 222 7.28 -4.98 -27.57
N GLY A 223 8.53 -5.27 -27.92
CA GLY A 223 9.20 -4.65 -29.07
C GLY A 223 9.38 -3.15 -28.86
N SER A 224 8.52 -2.35 -29.49
CA SER A 224 8.50 -0.88 -29.36
C SER A 224 7.16 -0.33 -28.86
N THR A 225 6.30 -1.20 -28.35
CA THR A 225 4.95 -0.85 -27.91
C THR A 225 4.75 -1.24 -26.46
N TRP A 226 4.19 -0.35 -25.65
CA TRP A 226 3.68 -0.67 -24.32
C TRP A 226 2.37 -1.45 -24.45
N VAL A 227 2.32 -2.64 -23.86
CA VAL A 227 1.13 -3.50 -23.83
C VAL A 227 0.70 -3.71 -22.39
N CYS A 228 -0.61 -3.82 -22.20
CA CYS A 228 -1.19 -4.07 -20.88
C CYS A 228 -0.98 -5.53 -20.46
N GLY A 229 -0.65 -5.73 -19.19
CA GLY A 229 -0.47 -7.02 -18.54
C GLY A 229 0.92 -7.18 -17.94
N GLU A 230 1.26 -8.41 -17.59
CA GLU A 230 2.55 -8.79 -17.00
C GLU A 230 3.36 -9.66 -17.98
N PRO A 231 4.69 -9.49 -18.05
CA PRO A 231 5.54 -10.42 -18.77
C PRO A 231 5.52 -11.81 -18.09
N ASP A 232 5.81 -12.88 -18.84
CA ASP A 232 5.90 -14.23 -18.29
C ASP A 232 7.28 -14.83 -18.57
N HIS A 233 8.08 -14.99 -17.52
CA HIS A 233 9.47 -15.45 -17.54
C HIS A 233 10.31 -14.77 -18.63
N TRP A 234 10.11 -13.46 -18.83
CA TRP A 234 10.83 -12.72 -19.85
C TRP A 234 12.19 -12.24 -19.32
N SER A 235 13.23 -12.33 -20.17
CA SER A 235 14.54 -11.75 -19.92
C SER A 235 14.52 -10.24 -20.11
N ARG A 236 14.84 -9.50 -19.03
CA ARG A 236 14.97 -8.03 -19.02
C ARG A 236 13.77 -7.26 -19.58
N PRO A 237 12.52 -7.59 -19.18
CA PRO A 237 11.38 -6.79 -19.59
C PRO A 237 11.54 -5.36 -19.03
N LYS A 238 11.06 -4.39 -19.80
CA LYS A 238 10.83 -3.04 -19.27
C LYS A 238 9.39 -2.97 -18.83
N VAL A 239 9.17 -2.54 -17.60
CA VAL A 239 7.84 -2.49 -16.97
C VAL A 239 7.60 -1.11 -16.36
N MET A 240 6.35 -0.68 -16.34
CA MET A 240 5.90 0.53 -15.66
C MET A 240 4.47 0.36 -15.18
N GLY A 241 4.09 1.04 -14.10
CA GLY A 241 2.74 1.06 -13.58
C GLY A 241 2.69 1.71 -12.19
N ASN A 242 1.48 2.05 -11.74
CA ASN A 242 1.25 2.77 -10.49
C ASN A 242 1.66 2.04 -9.20
N CYS A 243 1.95 0.75 -9.32
CA CYS A 243 1.96 -0.17 -8.19
C CYS A 243 3.32 -0.84 -8.04
N PHE A 244 4.20 -0.68 -9.03
CA PHE A 244 5.46 -1.39 -9.08
C PHE A 244 6.50 -0.76 -8.14
N GLY A 245 7.11 -1.59 -7.30
CA GLY A 245 8.13 -1.24 -6.33
C GLY A 245 7.62 -0.45 -5.13
N ARG A 246 6.30 -0.34 -5.00
CA ARG A 246 5.62 0.31 -3.88
C ARG A 246 5.35 -0.74 -2.81
N CYS A 247 5.67 -0.44 -1.55
CA CYS A 247 5.32 -1.36 -0.47
C CYS A 247 3.78 -1.43 -0.29
N GLY A 248 3.29 -2.63 0.04
CA GLY A 248 1.88 -2.90 0.30
C GLY A 248 1.19 -3.72 -0.79
N GLY A 249 -0.06 -4.10 -0.54
CA GLY A 249 -0.84 -4.93 -1.46
C GLY A 249 -1.41 -4.14 -2.64
N GLY A 250 -0.94 -4.40 -3.86
CA GLY A 250 -1.50 -3.76 -5.05
C GLY A 250 -1.32 -2.23 -5.07
N CYS A 251 -2.29 -1.53 -5.65
CA CYS A 251 -2.18 -0.12 -6.03
C CYS A 251 -2.89 0.80 -5.04
N GLY A 252 -2.28 1.12 -3.89
CA GLY A 252 -2.95 2.05 -2.97
C GLY A 252 -2.30 2.41 -1.64
N GLY A 253 -1.12 1.88 -1.31
CA GLY A 253 -0.51 2.05 0.03
C GLY A 253 -0.02 3.45 0.40
N ASP A 254 0.94 3.55 1.31
CA ASP A 254 1.67 4.81 1.53
C ASP A 254 2.78 4.97 0.46
N THR A 255 3.58 6.03 0.47
CA THR A 255 4.57 6.29 -0.61
C THR A 255 5.94 5.67 -0.32
N GLN A 256 5.98 4.49 0.29
CA GLN A 256 7.22 3.72 0.47
C GLN A 256 7.63 3.05 -0.85
N TYR A 257 8.82 3.38 -1.34
CA TYR A 257 9.44 2.68 -2.46
C TYR A 257 10.77 2.12 -2.01
N THR A 258 10.92 0.80 -2.03
CA THR A 258 12.11 0.11 -1.53
C THR A 258 12.60 -0.96 -2.50
N LEU A 259 13.86 -1.34 -2.35
CA LEU A 259 14.45 -2.41 -3.15
C LEU A 259 13.74 -3.75 -2.93
N ASP A 260 13.35 -4.07 -1.69
CA ASP A 260 12.76 -5.39 -1.41
C ASP A 260 11.32 -5.48 -1.90
N ALA A 261 10.52 -4.42 -1.80
CA ALA A 261 9.22 -4.34 -2.48
C ALA A 261 9.37 -4.46 -4.00
N THR A 262 10.36 -3.77 -4.58
CA THR A 262 10.66 -3.84 -6.02
C THR A 262 11.05 -5.26 -6.45
N ASN A 263 11.81 -6.00 -5.63
CA ASN A 263 12.19 -7.38 -5.94
C ASN A 263 11.03 -8.37 -5.74
N HIS A 264 10.19 -8.17 -4.72
CA HIS A 264 8.98 -8.97 -4.53
C HIS A 264 8.02 -8.83 -5.72
N ASP A 265 7.74 -7.59 -6.14
CA ASP A 265 6.99 -7.34 -7.38
C ASP A 265 7.69 -7.95 -8.59
N GLY A 266 9.01 -7.83 -8.67
CA GLY A 266 9.81 -8.45 -9.71
C GLY A 266 9.64 -9.97 -9.79
N CYS A 267 9.47 -10.63 -8.64
CA CYS A 267 9.23 -12.06 -8.57
C CYS A 267 7.83 -12.41 -9.09
N VAL A 268 6.79 -11.85 -8.49
CA VAL A 268 5.39 -12.19 -8.79
C VAL A 268 5.00 -11.81 -10.21
N ARG A 269 5.39 -10.62 -10.66
CA ARG A 269 4.89 -9.99 -11.90
C ARG A 269 5.65 -10.40 -13.17
N ASN A 270 6.50 -11.41 -13.11
CA ASN A 270 7.16 -11.96 -14.30
C ASN A 270 7.04 -13.48 -14.39
N GLY A 271 5.88 -14.00 -14.00
CA GLY A 271 5.50 -15.39 -14.25
C GLY A 271 5.59 -16.32 -13.04
N HIS A 272 5.97 -15.83 -11.86
CA HIS A 272 5.89 -16.63 -10.63
C HIS A 272 4.57 -16.39 -9.89
N VAL A 273 4.08 -17.43 -9.24
CA VAL A 273 2.97 -17.30 -8.30
C VAL A 273 3.47 -16.77 -6.96
N LEU A 274 2.60 -16.01 -6.27
CA LEU A 274 2.86 -15.46 -4.94
C LEU A 274 3.39 -16.52 -3.96
N ALA A 275 2.75 -17.70 -3.93
CA ALA A 275 3.19 -18.85 -3.16
C ALA A 275 4.23 -19.67 -3.93
N SER A 276 5.48 -19.22 -3.88
CA SER A 276 6.63 -19.95 -4.42
C SER A 276 7.83 -19.71 -3.53
N GLY A 277 8.70 -20.71 -3.36
CA GLY A 277 9.88 -20.57 -2.48
C GLY A 277 10.76 -19.36 -2.83
N TYR A 278 10.74 -18.91 -4.09
CA TYR A 278 11.45 -17.71 -4.53
C TYR A 278 10.75 -16.40 -4.11
N CYS A 279 9.42 -16.30 -4.28
CA CYS A 279 8.69 -15.09 -3.92
C CYS A 279 8.41 -15.01 -2.42
N ASP A 280 8.37 -16.14 -1.72
CA ASP A 280 8.28 -16.22 -0.26
C ASP A 280 9.46 -15.51 0.41
N ASP A 281 10.70 -15.74 -0.07
CA ASP A 281 11.89 -15.07 0.44
C ASP A 281 11.81 -13.55 0.21
N GLN A 282 11.39 -13.12 -0.99
CA GLN A 282 11.22 -11.69 -1.28
C GLN A 282 10.09 -11.07 -0.46
N PHE A 283 9.01 -11.81 -0.21
CA PHE A 283 7.90 -11.37 0.63
C PHE A 283 8.37 -11.16 2.06
N VAL A 284 9.11 -12.13 2.61
CA VAL A 284 9.67 -12.04 3.95
C VAL A 284 10.61 -10.83 4.08
N SER A 285 11.46 -10.60 3.08
CA SER A 285 12.36 -9.43 3.00
C SER A 285 11.62 -8.11 2.81
N ALA A 286 10.48 -8.06 2.12
CA ALA A 286 9.71 -6.83 1.94
C ALA A 286 8.78 -6.50 3.12
N SER A 287 8.63 -7.43 4.08
CA SER A 287 7.64 -7.30 5.15
C SER A 287 7.99 -6.21 6.16
N ASP A 288 9.26 -6.06 6.52
CA ASP A 288 9.71 -4.98 7.42
C ASP A 288 9.71 -3.63 6.71
N ASP A 289 10.03 -3.59 5.42
CA ASP A 289 9.88 -2.41 4.58
C ASP A 289 8.45 -1.87 4.62
N GLU A 290 7.44 -2.72 4.40
CA GLU A 290 6.03 -2.30 4.47
C GLU A 290 5.68 -1.75 5.85
N LEU A 291 6.08 -2.45 6.92
CA LEU A 291 5.68 -2.08 8.27
C LEU A 291 6.42 -0.84 8.80
N PHE A 292 7.69 -0.65 8.43
CA PHE A 292 8.57 0.29 9.11
C PHE A 292 9.31 1.28 8.19
N ALA A 293 9.40 1.05 6.88
CA ALA A 293 10.08 2.00 6.00
C ALA A 293 9.37 3.38 6.03
N PRO A 294 10.13 4.48 5.96
CA PRO A 294 9.54 5.79 5.79
C PRO A 294 8.98 5.94 4.37
N ASN A 295 8.04 6.86 4.22
CA ASN A 295 7.56 7.28 2.91
C ASN A 295 8.62 8.10 2.14
N CYS A 296 8.49 8.13 0.82
CA CYS A 296 9.32 8.94 -0.06
C CYS A 296 8.87 10.40 -0.06
N TYR A 297 9.75 11.28 0.45
CA TYR A 297 9.59 12.74 0.49
C TYR A 297 10.66 13.46 -0.32
#